data_AF-A0A950E7V0-F1
#
_entry.id   AF-A0A950E7V0-F1
#
_cell.length_a   1.000
_cell.length_b   1.000
_cell.length_c   1.000
_cell.angle_alpha   90.00
_cell.angle_beta   90.00
_cell.angle_gamma   90.00
#
_symmetry.space_group_name_H-M   'P 1'
#
loop_
_entity.id
_entity.type
_entity.pdbx_description
1 polymer ?
#
loop_
_entity_poly.entity_id
_entity_poly.type
_entity_poly.pdbx_seq_one_letter_code
_entity_poly.pdbx_strand_id
1 'polypeptide(L)'
;RALADPERGLAGAAVLEPDARAKLIALADGDARSALNALELAFELASARVARAPAISAKDVEEAMQRRALRYDRAGDEHYDLISAFIKTVRDSDPDGAVYWLARMLEAGEDPMFVARRLVILAAEDIGLGDPQALPIATAAHYATHAIGMPEAMLPLVEATLYLARAKKSNSGLRAYAAAKAAIEETGTLPVPLHLRNAPTGLMKQLGYGKDYQYAHDFDDAKVEQQHLPDELKGRTFFEP
;
A
#
# COMPACT_ATOMS: atom_id res chain seq x y z
N ARG A 1 24.09 -25.45 -0.11
CA ARG A 1 24.76 -24.64 0.93
C ARG A 1 24.05 -24.79 2.27
N ALA A 2 22.77 -24.41 2.39
CA ALA A 2 21.99 -24.52 3.65
C ALA A 2 22.04 -25.90 4.35
N LEU A 3 22.07 -27.01 3.62
CA LEU A 3 22.16 -28.35 4.22
C LEU A 3 23.52 -28.64 4.89
N ALA A 4 24.61 -28.05 4.40
CA ALA A 4 25.98 -28.44 4.74
C ALA A 4 26.76 -27.35 5.49
N ASP A 5 26.27 -26.12 5.51
CA ASP A 5 26.91 -25.00 6.21
C ASP A 5 26.80 -25.21 7.73
N PRO A 6 27.93 -25.30 8.46
CA PRO A 6 27.92 -25.61 9.90
C PRO A 6 27.58 -24.41 10.79
N GLU A 7 27.70 -23.18 10.28
CA GLU A 7 27.44 -21.95 11.05
C GLU A 7 26.07 -21.35 10.73
N ARG A 8 25.64 -21.44 9.47
CA ARG A 8 24.41 -20.80 8.95
C ARG A 8 23.45 -21.78 8.28
N GLY A 9 23.58 -23.06 8.59
CA GLY A 9 22.81 -24.12 7.98
C GLY A 9 22.64 -25.31 8.90
N LEU A 10 22.16 -26.42 8.35
CA LEU A 10 21.84 -27.62 9.13
C LEU A 10 23.08 -28.45 9.50
N ALA A 11 24.31 -28.00 9.21
CA ALA A 11 25.55 -28.71 9.56
C ALA A 11 25.60 -30.20 9.12
N GLY A 12 24.91 -30.58 8.04
CA GLY A 12 24.78 -31.98 7.61
C GLY A 12 23.91 -32.84 8.53
N ALA A 13 23.14 -32.23 9.44
CA ALA A 13 22.29 -32.91 10.40
C ALA A 13 21.04 -33.55 9.78
N ALA A 14 20.79 -33.38 8.48
CA ALA A 14 19.69 -34.01 7.76
C ALA A 14 20.07 -34.36 6.33
N VAL A 15 19.37 -35.37 5.81
CA VAL A 15 19.43 -35.78 4.40
C VAL A 15 18.20 -35.23 3.70
N LEU A 16 18.38 -34.44 2.64
CA LEU A 16 17.27 -33.96 1.83
C LEU A 16 17.00 -34.96 0.70
N GLU A 17 15.79 -35.52 0.65
CA GLU A 17 15.42 -36.44 -0.42
C GLU A 17 15.34 -35.71 -1.78
N PRO A 18 15.63 -36.40 -2.90
CA PRO A 18 15.59 -35.80 -4.24
C PRO A 18 14.24 -35.14 -4.57
N ASP A 19 13.13 -35.78 -4.20
CA ASP A 19 11.78 -35.27 -4.47
C ASP A 19 11.43 -34.07 -3.57
N ALA A 20 11.91 -34.08 -2.32
CA ALA A 20 11.80 -32.94 -1.40
C ALA A 20 12.57 -31.73 -1.95
N ARG A 21 13.76 -31.96 -2.52
CA ARG A 21 14.56 -30.93 -3.18
C ARG A 21 13.85 -30.35 -4.40
N ALA A 22 13.28 -31.21 -5.25
CA ALA A 22 12.53 -30.76 -6.42
C ALA A 22 11.33 -29.89 -6.02
N LYS A 23 10.58 -30.30 -4.97
CA LYS A 23 9.47 -29.50 -4.43
C LYS A 23 9.94 -28.17 -3.86
N LEU A 24 10.98 -28.14 -3.03
CA LEU A 24 11.53 -26.88 -2.49
C LEU A 24 11.93 -25.91 -3.59
N ILE A 25 12.55 -26.39 -4.68
CA ILE A 25 12.94 -25.55 -5.82
C ILE A 25 11.71 -25.03 -6.57
N ALA A 26 10.73 -25.89 -6.85
CA ALA A 26 9.49 -25.50 -7.52
C ALA A 26 8.68 -24.49 -6.69
N LEU A 27 8.68 -24.63 -5.36
CA LEU A 27 7.98 -23.76 -4.42
C LEU A 27 8.68 -22.42 -4.21
N ALA A 28 10.01 -22.39 -4.32
CA ALA A 28 10.79 -21.18 -4.14
C ALA A 28 10.46 -20.12 -5.19
N ASP A 29 10.12 -20.54 -6.42
CA ASP A 29 9.87 -19.66 -7.58
C ASP A 29 10.90 -18.51 -7.72
N GLY A 30 12.17 -18.81 -7.43
CA GLY A 30 13.27 -17.83 -7.44
C GLY A 30 13.57 -17.13 -6.10
N ASP A 31 12.69 -17.23 -5.10
CA ASP A 31 12.93 -16.74 -3.73
C ASP A 31 13.66 -17.79 -2.87
N ALA A 32 14.98 -17.60 -2.75
CA ALA A 32 15.84 -18.45 -1.94
C ALA A 32 15.52 -18.42 -0.44
N ARG A 33 14.89 -17.35 0.08
CA ARG A 33 14.49 -17.26 1.49
C ARG A 33 13.27 -18.12 1.77
N SER A 34 12.26 -18.05 0.90
CA SER A 34 11.10 -18.95 1.01
C SER A 34 11.52 -20.41 0.96
N ALA A 35 12.51 -20.75 0.11
CA ALA A 35 13.10 -22.09 0.07
C ALA A 35 13.80 -22.48 1.38
N LEU A 36 14.54 -21.56 1.98
CA LEU A 36 15.28 -21.79 3.22
C LEU A 36 14.33 -21.97 4.41
N ASN A 37 13.35 -21.09 4.57
CA ASN A 37 12.36 -21.18 5.65
C ASN A 37 11.54 -22.47 5.54
N ALA A 38 11.17 -22.87 4.31
CA ALA A 38 10.50 -24.13 4.05
C ALA A 38 11.37 -25.34 4.46
N LEU A 39 12.67 -25.29 4.15
CA LEU A 39 13.64 -26.32 4.50
C LEU A 39 13.84 -26.43 6.02
N GLU A 40 13.95 -25.31 6.73
CA GLU A 40 14.12 -25.28 8.19
C GLU A 40 12.91 -25.88 8.90
N LEU A 41 11.69 -25.48 8.52
CA LEU A 41 10.47 -26.03 9.09
C LEU A 41 10.30 -27.51 8.75
N ALA A 42 10.61 -27.91 7.51
CA ALA A 42 10.60 -29.32 7.12
C ALA A 42 11.63 -30.15 7.92
N PHE A 43 12.79 -29.56 8.24
CA PHE A 43 13.78 -30.18 9.11
C PHE A 43 13.29 -30.34 10.55
N GLU A 44 12.61 -29.35 11.13
CA GLU A 44 12.01 -29.48 12.47
C GLU A 44 10.98 -30.61 12.51
N LEU A 45 10.10 -30.70 11.50
CA LEU A 45 9.11 -31.76 11.39
C LEU A 45 9.74 -33.15 11.27
N ALA A 46 10.80 -33.26 10.46
CA ALA A 46 11.51 -34.52 10.29
C ALA A 46 12.29 -34.90 11.57
N SER A 47 12.89 -33.91 12.25
CA SER A 47 13.62 -34.09 13.51
C SER A 47 12.72 -34.51 14.67
N ALA A 48 11.46 -34.05 14.68
CA ALA A 48 10.47 -34.48 15.66
C ALA A 48 10.12 -35.98 15.54
N ARG A 49 10.34 -36.58 14.36
CA ARG A 49 10.14 -38.03 14.15
C ARG A 49 11.40 -38.85 14.38
N VAL A 50 12.58 -38.32 14.02
CA VAL A 50 13.86 -39.04 14.11
C VAL A 50 14.95 -38.13 14.65
N ALA A 51 15.55 -38.51 15.77
CA ALA A 51 16.50 -37.68 16.51
C ALA A 51 17.91 -37.58 15.90
N ARG A 52 18.29 -38.47 14.97
CA ARG A 52 19.61 -38.44 14.31
C ARG A 52 19.46 -38.56 12.80
N ALA A 53 20.04 -37.59 12.08
CA ALA A 53 20.08 -37.54 10.63
C ALA A 53 18.70 -37.77 9.95
N PRO A 54 17.65 -37.02 10.33
CA PRO A 54 16.33 -37.17 9.71
C PRO A 54 16.41 -36.98 8.19
N ALA A 55 15.72 -37.85 7.47
CA ALA A 55 15.44 -37.67 6.06
C ALA A 55 14.28 -36.69 5.91
N ILE A 56 14.51 -35.56 5.25
CA ILE A 56 13.48 -34.59 4.91
C ILE A 56 12.80 -35.07 3.63
N SER A 57 11.56 -35.52 3.80
CA SER A 57 10.75 -36.07 2.71
C SER A 57 9.94 -35.01 1.99
N ALA A 58 9.43 -35.35 0.82
CA ALA A 58 8.52 -34.49 0.07
C ALA A 58 7.25 -34.13 0.88
N LYS A 59 6.82 -35.01 1.79
CA LYS A 59 5.68 -34.79 2.69
C LYS A 59 6.00 -33.78 3.79
N ASP A 60 7.24 -33.75 4.27
CA ASP A 60 7.68 -32.76 5.27
C ASP A 60 7.68 -31.36 4.70
N VAL A 61 8.13 -31.23 3.45
CA VAL A 61 8.06 -29.97 2.72
C VAL A 61 6.61 -29.54 2.52
N GLU A 62 5.71 -30.46 2.15
CA GLU A 62 4.28 -30.16 2.03
C GLU A 62 3.65 -29.75 3.36
N GLU A 63 3.95 -30.46 4.45
CA GLU A 63 3.39 -30.17 5.77
C GLU A 63 3.95 -28.86 6.34
N ALA A 64 5.24 -28.57 6.11
CA ALA A 64 5.83 -27.27 6.41
C ALA A 64 5.10 -26.14 5.66
N MET A 65 4.75 -26.37 4.39
CA MET A 65 3.97 -25.42 3.61
C MET A 65 2.54 -25.27 4.09
N GLN A 66 1.86 -26.36 4.45
CA GLN A 66 0.51 -26.28 5.02
C GLN A 66 0.52 -25.52 6.34
N ARG A 67 1.51 -25.74 7.22
CA ARG A 67 1.62 -25.00 8.48
C ARG A 67 1.94 -23.52 8.28
N ARG A 68 2.74 -23.18 7.26
CA ARG A 68 2.99 -21.79 6.86
C ARG A 68 1.73 -21.14 6.30
N ALA A 69 1.00 -21.82 5.42
CA ALA A 69 -0.26 -21.36 4.84
C ALA A 69 -1.38 -21.23 5.89
N LEU A 70 -1.46 -22.12 6.87
CA LEU A 70 -2.40 -22.03 7.98
C LEU A 70 -2.07 -20.88 8.95
N ARG A 71 -0.80 -20.50 9.07
CA ARG A 71 -0.35 -19.29 9.79
C ARG A 71 -0.53 -18.01 8.98
N TYR A 72 -0.82 -18.12 7.69
CA TYR A 72 -1.01 -16.99 6.82
C TYR A 72 -2.18 -17.26 5.90
N ASP A 73 -3.37 -17.17 6.48
CA ASP A 73 -4.60 -17.23 5.70
C ASP A 73 -4.75 -15.90 4.92
N ARG A 74 -4.10 -15.87 3.76
CA ARG A 74 -4.17 -14.77 2.79
C ARG A 74 -5.60 -14.54 2.26
N ALA A 75 -6.52 -15.51 2.49
CA ALA A 75 -7.93 -15.44 2.17
C ALA A 75 -8.82 -15.26 3.42
N GLY A 76 -8.22 -15.14 4.61
CA GLY A 76 -8.91 -15.11 5.90
C GLY A 76 -8.86 -13.77 6.60
N ASP A 77 -9.44 -13.75 7.80
CA ASP A 77 -9.62 -12.55 8.62
C ASP A 77 -8.28 -11.91 9.04
N GLU A 78 -7.22 -12.70 9.22
CA GLU A 78 -5.91 -12.20 9.70
C GLU A 78 -5.24 -11.23 8.71
N HIS A 79 -5.37 -11.46 7.39
CA HIS A 79 -4.91 -10.51 6.37
C HIS A 79 -5.55 -9.13 6.57
N TYR A 80 -6.88 -9.10 6.72
CA TYR A 80 -7.64 -7.87 6.91
C TYR A 80 -7.35 -7.21 8.27
N ASP A 81 -7.18 -8.00 9.31
CA ASP A 81 -6.88 -7.50 10.65
C ASP A 81 -5.49 -6.85 10.70
N LEU A 82 -4.46 -7.49 10.13
CA LEU A 82 -3.10 -6.96 10.12
C LEU A 82 -3.01 -5.66 9.33
N ILE A 83 -3.59 -5.59 8.12
CA ILE A 83 -3.55 -4.35 7.35
C ILE A 83 -4.41 -3.24 7.97
N SER A 84 -5.53 -3.61 8.59
CA SER A 84 -6.39 -2.69 9.33
C SER A 84 -5.66 -2.09 10.53
N ALA A 85 -4.96 -2.92 11.30
CA ALA A 85 -4.14 -2.48 12.43
C ALA A 85 -3.02 -1.56 11.94
N PHE A 86 -2.27 -1.97 10.91
CA PHE A 86 -1.22 -1.17 10.31
C PHE A 86 -1.67 0.25 9.95
N ILE A 87 -2.79 0.36 9.22
CA ILE A 87 -3.31 1.65 8.74
C ILE A 87 -3.77 2.53 9.90
N LYS A 88 -4.50 1.97 10.86
CA LYS A 88 -4.95 2.72 12.05
C LYS A 88 -3.75 3.23 12.84
N THR A 89 -2.73 2.40 13.04
CA THR A 89 -1.54 2.78 13.78
C THR A 89 -0.74 3.90 13.10
N VAL A 90 -0.59 3.86 11.76
CA VAL A 90 0.05 4.96 11.03
C VAL A 90 -0.79 6.24 11.10
N ARG A 91 -2.12 6.14 10.95
CA ARG A 91 -3.08 7.25 11.09
C ARG A 91 -3.01 7.89 12.47
N ASP A 92 -2.90 7.08 13.51
CA ASP A 92 -2.82 7.51 14.91
C ASP A 92 -1.41 8.00 15.32
N SER A 93 -0.48 8.03 14.37
CA SER A 93 0.87 8.56 14.52
C SER A 93 1.76 7.79 15.50
N ASP A 94 1.61 6.46 15.54
CA ASP A 94 2.46 5.55 16.31
C ASP A 94 3.49 4.85 15.40
N PRO A 95 4.76 5.33 15.34
CA PRO A 95 5.77 4.75 14.48
C PRO A 95 6.22 3.35 14.92
N ASP A 96 6.21 3.05 16.22
CA ASP A 96 6.68 1.78 16.76
C ASP A 96 5.69 0.66 16.45
N GLY A 97 4.39 0.93 16.67
CA GLY A 97 3.34 0.01 16.26
C GLY A 97 3.27 -0.15 14.73
N ALA A 98 3.48 0.93 13.98
CA ALA A 98 3.43 0.88 12.51
C ALA A 98 4.51 -0.03 11.93
N VAL A 99 5.76 0.10 12.38
CA VAL A 99 6.85 -0.78 11.93
C VAL A 99 6.64 -2.22 12.38
N TYR A 100 6.06 -2.44 13.57
CA TYR A 100 5.70 -3.78 14.03
C TYR A 100 4.67 -4.46 13.13
N TRP A 101 3.57 -3.78 12.79
CA TRP A 101 2.55 -4.36 11.91
C TRP A 101 3.05 -4.56 10.48
N LEU A 102 3.89 -3.65 9.97
CA LEU A 102 4.58 -3.84 8.70
C LEU A 102 5.44 -5.12 8.71
N ALA A 103 6.31 -5.26 9.72
CA ALA A 103 7.16 -6.44 9.85
C ALA A 103 6.34 -7.72 9.98
N ARG A 104 5.27 -7.72 10.79
CA ARG A 104 4.34 -8.84 10.92
C ARG A 104 3.75 -9.26 9.58
N MET A 105 3.30 -8.32 8.75
CA MET A 105 2.78 -8.62 7.41
C MET A 105 3.87 -9.20 6.50
N LEU A 106 5.05 -8.57 6.42
CA LEU A 106 6.13 -9.01 5.54
C LEU A 106 6.67 -10.39 5.93
N GLU A 107 6.90 -10.65 7.22
CA GLU A 107 7.38 -11.94 7.72
C GLU A 107 6.32 -13.05 7.55
N ALA A 108 5.04 -12.70 7.61
CA ALA A 108 3.95 -13.63 7.33
C ALA A 108 3.81 -13.96 5.83
N GLY A 109 4.49 -13.22 4.94
CA GLY A 109 4.44 -13.46 3.49
C GLY A 109 3.37 -12.66 2.75
N GLU A 110 2.95 -11.53 3.33
CA GLU A 110 2.10 -10.55 2.64
C GLU A 110 2.70 -10.12 1.31
N ASP A 111 1.84 -9.82 0.33
CA ASP A 111 2.29 -9.21 -0.92
C ASP A 111 2.90 -7.83 -0.60
N PRO A 112 4.22 -7.60 -0.78
CA PRO A 112 4.82 -6.30 -0.49
C PRO A 112 4.21 -5.20 -1.38
N MET A 113 3.74 -5.54 -2.58
CA MET A 113 3.02 -4.59 -3.44
C MET A 113 1.65 -4.23 -2.88
N PHE A 114 0.98 -5.13 -2.15
CA PHE A 114 -0.25 -4.81 -1.43
C PHE A 114 0.01 -3.77 -0.35
N VAL A 115 1.04 -3.99 0.49
CA VAL A 115 1.43 -3.02 1.52
C VAL A 115 1.79 -1.67 0.90
N ALA A 116 2.58 -1.66 -0.17
CA ALA A 116 2.95 -0.44 -0.90
C ALA A 116 1.73 0.34 -1.41
N ARG A 117 0.74 -0.34 -2.01
CA ARG A 117 -0.51 0.30 -2.45
C ARG A 117 -1.26 0.95 -1.28
N ARG A 118 -1.27 0.29 -0.10
CA ARG A 118 -1.94 0.82 1.10
C ARG A 118 -1.22 2.04 1.67
N LEU A 119 0.11 2.10 1.61
CA LEU A 119 0.88 3.29 1.95
C LEU A 119 0.56 4.48 1.05
N VAL A 120 0.42 4.28 -0.26
CA VAL A 120 0.05 5.35 -1.21
C VAL A 120 -1.34 5.91 -0.90
N ILE A 121 -2.31 5.04 -0.63
CA ILE A 121 -3.67 5.46 -0.23
C ILE A 121 -3.61 6.27 1.07
N LEU A 122 -2.96 5.73 2.10
CA LEU A 122 -2.84 6.38 3.40
C LEU A 122 -2.12 7.74 3.32
N ALA A 123 -1.10 7.86 2.48
CA ALA A 123 -0.42 9.14 2.23
C ALA A 123 -1.36 10.22 1.69
N ALA A 124 -2.32 9.86 0.83
CA ALA A 124 -3.31 10.80 0.31
C ALA A 124 -4.51 11.03 1.25
N GLU A 125 -4.94 9.98 1.97
CA GLU A 125 -6.14 9.98 2.80
C GLU A 125 -5.92 10.61 4.18
N ASP A 126 -4.86 10.20 4.88
CA ASP A 126 -4.65 10.49 6.30
C ASP A 126 -3.55 11.54 6.53
N ILE A 127 -2.58 11.65 5.62
CA ILE A 127 -1.56 12.70 5.67
C ILE A 127 -1.99 13.89 4.81
N GLY A 128 -2.27 13.65 3.53
CA GLY A 128 -2.90 14.62 2.62
C GLY A 128 -2.19 15.98 2.60
N LEU A 129 -2.98 17.05 2.81
CA LEU A 129 -2.45 18.42 2.87
C LEU A 129 -1.75 18.77 4.19
N GLY A 130 -1.73 17.84 5.16
CA GLY A 130 -0.94 17.98 6.38
C GLY A 130 0.56 17.95 6.07
N ASP A 131 0.96 17.13 5.10
CA ASP A 131 2.30 17.12 4.54
C ASP A 131 2.30 16.57 3.09
N PRO A 132 2.31 17.46 2.08
CA PRO A 132 2.25 17.06 0.67
C PRO A 132 3.43 16.20 0.18
N GLN A 133 4.54 16.10 0.91
CA GLN A 133 5.67 15.23 0.54
C GLN A 133 5.36 13.74 0.77
N ALA A 134 4.35 13.42 1.58
CA ALA A 134 3.94 12.05 1.89
C ALA A 134 3.59 11.22 0.64
N LEU A 135 2.81 11.78 -0.29
CA LEU A 135 2.38 11.05 -1.48
C LEU A 135 3.54 10.73 -2.44
N PRO A 136 4.45 11.69 -2.77
CA PRO A 136 5.67 11.39 -3.49
C PRO A 136 6.53 10.30 -2.84
N ILE A 137 6.73 10.37 -1.52
CA ILE A 137 7.54 9.37 -0.78
C ILE A 137 6.90 7.99 -0.84
N ALA A 138 5.60 7.88 -0.58
CA ALA A 138 4.89 6.60 -0.66
C ALA A 138 4.90 6.01 -2.09
N THR A 139 4.82 6.88 -3.11
CA THR A 139 4.87 6.47 -4.51
C THR A 139 6.27 5.99 -4.91
N ALA A 140 7.31 6.68 -4.44
CA ALA A 140 8.70 6.25 -4.61
C ALA A 140 8.95 4.89 -3.94
N ALA A 141 8.43 4.68 -2.72
CA ALA A 141 8.50 3.40 -2.03
C ALA A 141 7.75 2.29 -2.77
N HIS A 142 6.58 2.59 -3.34
CA HIS A 142 5.84 1.65 -4.18
C HIS A 142 6.62 1.24 -5.44
N TYR A 143 7.20 2.21 -6.15
CA TYR A 143 8.05 1.92 -7.31
C TYR A 143 9.29 1.12 -6.91
N ALA A 144 9.98 1.51 -5.84
CA ALA A 144 11.16 0.82 -5.34
C ALA A 144 10.84 -0.63 -4.93
N THR A 145 9.69 -0.85 -4.29
CA THR A 145 9.20 -2.18 -3.93
C THR A 145 9.06 -3.07 -5.17
N HIS A 146 8.45 -2.54 -6.23
CA HIS A 146 8.30 -3.25 -7.50
C HIS A 146 9.64 -3.52 -8.20
N ALA A 147 10.51 -2.51 -8.24
CA ALA A 147 11.76 -2.56 -8.99
C ALA A 147 12.84 -3.42 -8.32
N ILE A 148 12.87 -3.45 -6.98
CA ILE A 148 13.91 -4.14 -6.20
C ILE A 148 13.44 -5.55 -5.80
N GLY A 149 12.17 -5.69 -5.40
CA GLY A 149 11.65 -6.94 -4.85
C GLY A 149 12.15 -7.24 -3.43
N MET A 150 11.56 -8.26 -2.81
CA MET A 150 12.01 -8.71 -1.49
C MET A 150 13.33 -9.49 -1.63
N PRO A 151 14.24 -9.36 -0.66
CA PRO A 151 14.02 -8.73 0.65
C PRO A 151 14.37 -7.25 0.80
N GLU A 152 15.14 -6.68 -0.11
CA GLU A 152 15.61 -5.30 0.00
C GLU A 152 14.47 -4.28 -0.10
N ALA A 153 13.33 -4.64 -0.73
CA ALA A 153 12.10 -3.85 -0.74
C ALA A 153 11.52 -3.54 0.65
N MET A 154 11.91 -4.27 1.71
CA MET A 154 11.53 -3.92 3.07
C MET A 154 12.04 -2.53 3.48
N LEU A 155 13.23 -2.13 3.02
CA LEU A 155 13.85 -0.85 3.37
C LEU A 155 13.00 0.37 2.95
N PRO A 156 12.62 0.54 1.67
CA PRO A 156 11.77 1.65 1.26
C PRO A 156 10.37 1.60 1.88
N LEU A 157 9.83 0.40 2.17
CA LEU A 157 8.54 0.26 2.87
C LEU A 157 8.63 0.77 4.32
N VAL A 158 9.70 0.44 5.04
CA VAL A 158 9.94 0.93 6.41
C VAL A 158 10.14 2.44 6.42
N GLU A 159 10.94 2.96 5.50
CA GLU A 159 11.19 4.41 5.38
C GLU A 159 9.89 5.18 5.18
N ALA A 160 9.07 4.79 4.19
CA ALA A 160 7.79 5.43 3.94
C ALA A 160 6.82 5.28 5.13
N THR A 161 6.76 4.11 5.75
CA THR A 161 5.90 3.87 6.92
C THR A 161 6.23 4.81 8.08
N LEU A 162 7.50 4.91 8.44
CA LEU A 162 7.95 5.77 9.55
C LEU A 162 7.74 7.25 9.23
N TYR A 163 7.98 7.65 7.97
CA TYR A 163 7.68 8.99 7.51
C TYR A 163 6.20 9.34 7.71
N LEU A 164 5.30 8.49 7.20
CA LEU A 164 3.85 8.70 7.25
C LEU A 164 3.32 8.67 8.69
N ALA A 165 3.84 7.79 9.54
CA ALA A 165 3.47 7.75 10.95
C ALA A 165 3.81 9.06 11.65
N ARG A 166 4.95 9.70 11.31
CA ARG A 166 5.40 10.95 11.93
C ARG A 166 4.88 12.23 11.26
N ALA A 167 4.33 12.13 10.05
CA ALA A 167 3.83 13.28 9.31
C ALA A 167 2.57 13.89 9.95
N LYS A 168 2.37 15.20 9.75
CA LYS A 168 1.15 15.89 10.18
C LYS A 168 -0.05 15.32 9.43
N LYS A 169 -1.08 14.91 10.17
CA LYS A 169 -2.29 14.29 9.60
C LYS A 169 -3.26 15.34 9.08
N SER A 170 -3.91 15.06 7.96
CA SER A 170 -5.03 15.84 7.42
C SER A 170 -5.85 15.00 6.45
N ASN A 171 -7.14 14.85 6.76
CA ASN A 171 -8.13 14.24 5.88
C ASN A 171 -9.01 15.30 5.18
N SER A 172 -8.59 16.57 5.16
CA SER A 172 -9.39 17.69 4.62
C SER A 172 -9.75 17.51 3.15
N GLY A 173 -8.86 16.90 2.35
CA GLY A 173 -9.13 16.55 0.96
C GLY A 173 -10.26 15.52 0.81
N LEU A 174 -10.22 14.44 1.60
CA LEU A 174 -11.29 13.42 1.63
C LEU A 174 -12.63 14.04 2.06
N ARG A 175 -12.61 14.84 3.13
CA ARG A 175 -13.80 15.53 3.64
C ARG A 175 -14.38 16.49 2.60
N ALA A 176 -13.53 17.25 1.92
CA ALA A 176 -13.96 18.19 0.89
C ALA A 176 -14.63 17.48 -0.30
N TYR A 177 -14.04 16.37 -0.76
CA TYR A 177 -14.65 15.56 -1.81
C TYR A 177 -15.98 14.94 -1.36
N ALA A 178 -16.06 14.42 -0.15
CA ALA A 178 -17.30 13.87 0.41
C ALA A 178 -18.41 14.93 0.50
N ALA A 179 -18.09 16.15 0.94
CA ALA A 179 -19.04 17.26 1.01
C ALA A 179 -19.53 17.70 -0.37
N ALA A 180 -18.62 17.80 -1.35
CA ALA A 180 -18.98 18.10 -2.73
C ALA A 180 -19.87 17.01 -3.35
N LYS A 181 -19.55 15.74 -3.09
CA LYS A 181 -20.35 14.60 -3.55
C LYS A 181 -21.77 14.63 -2.97
N ALA A 182 -21.90 14.88 -1.66
CA ALA A 182 -23.21 15.02 -1.02
C ALA A 182 -24.03 16.17 -1.64
N ALA A 183 -23.41 17.32 -1.91
CA ALA A 183 -24.11 18.42 -2.57
C ALA A 183 -24.60 18.04 -3.98
N ILE A 184 -23.82 17.29 -4.75
CA ILE A 184 -24.24 16.79 -6.08
C ILE A 184 -25.43 15.82 -5.95
N GLU A 185 -25.43 14.95 -4.94
CA GLU A 185 -26.53 14.03 -4.67
C GLU A 185 -27.81 14.79 -4.27
N GLU A 186 -27.69 15.92 -3.57
CA GLU A 186 -28.81 16.79 -3.17
C GLU A 186 -29.37 17.63 -4.33
N THR A 187 -28.49 18.26 -5.13
CA THR A 187 -28.90 19.25 -6.14
C THR A 187 -29.04 18.67 -7.55
N GLY A 188 -28.55 17.45 -7.78
CA GLY A 188 -28.41 16.90 -9.12
C GLY A 188 -27.35 17.65 -9.95
N THR A 189 -27.48 17.57 -11.28
CA THR A 189 -26.48 18.09 -12.22
C THR A 189 -26.72 19.55 -12.57
N LEU A 190 -26.26 20.44 -11.68
CA LEU A 190 -26.34 21.89 -11.92
C LEU A 190 -25.51 22.32 -13.14
N PRO A 191 -25.98 23.32 -13.92
CA PRO A 191 -25.26 23.77 -15.09
C PRO A 191 -23.97 24.53 -14.71
N VAL A 192 -22.94 24.39 -15.54
CA VAL A 192 -21.71 25.20 -15.42
C VAL A 192 -22.06 26.68 -15.65
N PRO A 193 -21.60 27.61 -14.80
CA PRO A 193 -21.75 29.05 -15.01
C PRO A 193 -21.30 29.49 -16.41
N LEU A 194 -22.06 30.39 -17.04
CA LEU A 194 -21.90 30.70 -18.47
C LEU A 194 -20.49 31.21 -18.82
N HIS A 195 -19.92 32.06 -17.96
CA HIS A 195 -18.57 32.60 -18.11
C HIS A 195 -17.47 31.55 -17.93
N LEU A 196 -17.74 30.40 -17.30
CA LEU A 196 -16.79 29.29 -17.19
C LEU A 196 -16.89 28.27 -18.34
N ARG A 197 -17.89 28.41 -19.24
CA ARG A 197 -18.06 27.47 -20.35
C ARG A 197 -17.04 27.72 -21.45
N ASN A 198 -16.53 26.64 -22.04
CA ASN A 198 -15.73 26.72 -23.25
C ASN A 198 -16.57 27.21 -24.45
N ALA A 199 -16.01 28.09 -25.29
CA ALA A 199 -16.69 28.69 -26.44
C ALA A 199 -15.93 28.48 -27.77
N PRO A 200 -15.72 27.21 -28.20
CA PRO A 200 -14.90 26.91 -29.37
C PRO A 200 -15.56 27.29 -30.71
N THR A 201 -16.89 27.36 -30.79
CA THR A 201 -17.62 27.65 -32.03
C THR A 201 -18.15 29.09 -32.07
N GLY A 202 -18.41 29.61 -33.27
CA GLY A 202 -19.03 30.92 -33.46
C GLY A 202 -20.41 31.03 -32.79
N LEU A 203 -21.22 29.96 -32.89
CA LEU A 203 -22.54 29.90 -32.24
C LEU A 203 -22.43 29.99 -30.72
N MET A 204 -21.48 29.26 -30.10
CA MET A 204 -21.29 29.31 -28.65
C MET A 204 -20.90 30.70 -28.15
N LYS A 205 -20.03 31.42 -28.90
CA LYS A 205 -19.69 32.82 -28.61
C LYS A 205 -20.90 33.74 -28.72
N GLN A 206 -21.73 33.55 -29.74
CA GLN A 206 -23.00 34.30 -29.90
C GLN A 206 -23.97 34.04 -28.74
N LEU A 207 -24.00 32.80 -28.23
CA LEU A 207 -24.77 32.41 -27.04
C LEU A 207 -24.14 32.86 -25.71
N GLY A 208 -23.03 33.61 -25.76
CA GLY A 208 -22.38 34.19 -24.58
C GLY A 208 -21.52 33.22 -23.78
N TYR A 209 -21.16 32.05 -24.31
CA TYR A 209 -20.32 31.09 -23.59
C TYR A 209 -18.92 31.71 -23.38
N GLY A 210 -18.39 31.57 -22.16
CA GLY A 210 -17.08 32.13 -21.80
C GLY A 210 -17.03 33.66 -21.77
N LYS A 211 -18.17 34.33 -22.04
CA LYS A 211 -18.24 35.79 -21.98
C LYS A 211 -18.01 36.24 -20.54
N ASP A 212 -17.25 37.32 -20.38
CA ASP A 212 -16.93 37.94 -19.10
C ASP A 212 -16.07 37.05 -18.17
N TYR A 213 -15.49 35.96 -18.69
CA TYR A 213 -14.46 35.20 -17.98
C TYR A 213 -13.27 36.09 -17.67
N GLN A 214 -12.84 36.08 -16.41
CA GLN A 214 -11.67 36.83 -15.97
C GLN A 214 -10.50 35.85 -15.81
N TYR A 215 -9.44 36.05 -16.60
CA TYR A 215 -8.26 35.21 -16.55
C TYR A 215 -7.36 35.67 -15.40
N ALA A 216 -7.18 34.82 -14.39
CA ALA A 216 -6.54 35.22 -13.13
C ALA A 216 -5.14 35.83 -13.29
N HIS A 217 -4.36 35.39 -14.27
CA HIS A 217 -3.00 35.90 -14.53
C HIS A 217 -2.96 37.34 -15.08
N ASP A 218 -4.08 37.88 -15.53
CA ASP A 218 -4.19 39.28 -15.97
C ASP A 218 -4.43 40.25 -14.79
N PHE A 219 -4.62 39.73 -13.58
CA PHE A 219 -4.86 40.51 -12.37
C PHE A 219 -3.65 40.46 -11.43
N ASP A 220 -3.54 41.48 -10.58
CA ASP A 220 -2.54 41.53 -9.52
C ASP A 220 -2.63 40.27 -8.63
N ASP A 221 -1.48 39.77 -8.17
CA ASP A 221 -1.33 38.53 -7.39
C ASP A 221 -1.85 37.24 -8.06
N ALA A 222 -2.16 37.27 -9.36
CA ALA A 222 -2.76 36.15 -10.10
C ALA A 222 -4.07 35.64 -9.47
N LYS A 223 -4.90 36.54 -8.95
CA LYS A 223 -6.16 36.25 -8.24
C LYS A 223 -7.32 37.04 -8.79
N VAL A 224 -8.51 36.43 -8.74
CA VAL A 224 -9.74 37.04 -9.24
C VAL A 224 -10.93 36.69 -8.36
N GLU A 225 -11.75 37.69 -8.05
CA GLU A 225 -13.07 37.51 -7.45
C GLU A 225 -14.12 37.30 -8.55
N GLN A 226 -14.33 36.05 -8.93
CA GLN A 226 -15.46 35.65 -9.78
C GLN A 226 -16.16 34.42 -9.20
N GLN A 227 -17.44 34.26 -9.54
CA GLN A 227 -18.21 33.09 -9.12
C GLN A 227 -17.72 31.84 -9.87
N HIS A 228 -17.41 30.77 -9.15
CA HIS A 228 -16.98 29.50 -9.76
C HIS A 228 -18.01 28.38 -9.60
N LEU A 229 -18.74 28.38 -8.48
CA LEU A 229 -19.82 27.43 -8.24
C LEU A 229 -21.10 27.84 -9.01
N PRO A 230 -21.98 26.88 -9.33
CA PRO A 230 -23.34 27.17 -9.79
C PRO A 230 -24.09 28.10 -8.83
N ASP A 231 -25.11 28.80 -9.34
CA ASP A 231 -25.87 29.81 -8.57
C ASP A 231 -26.45 29.24 -7.27
N GLU A 232 -26.97 28.02 -7.29
CA GLU A 232 -27.57 27.35 -6.13
C GLU A 232 -26.54 26.96 -5.05
N LEU A 233 -25.25 26.86 -5.42
CA LEU A 233 -24.14 26.53 -4.51
C LEU A 233 -23.30 27.75 -4.16
N LYS A 234 -23.74 28.97 -4.52
CA LYS A 234 -22.99 30.19 -4.25
C LYS A 234 -22.74 30.36 -2.75
N GLY A 235 -21.48 30.60 -2.39
CA GLY A 235 -21.05 30.78 -1.00
C GLY A 235 -20.93 29.49 -0.18
N ARG A 236 -21.18 28.31 -0.77
CA ARG A 236 -20.87 27.03 -0.11
C ARG A 236 -19.35 26.85 -0.01
N THR A 237 -18.91 26.37 1.15
CA THR A 237 -17.52 25.98 1.40
C THR A 237 -17.46 24.47 1.49
N PHE A 238 -16.65 23.83 0.63
CA PHE A 238 -16.40 22.39 0.69
C PHE A 238 -15.06 22.06 1.36
N PHE A 239 -14.09 22.96 1.26
CA PHE A 239 -12.74 22.74 1.78
C PHE A 239 -12.50 23.58 3.02
N GLU A 240 -12.22 22.92 4.13
CA GLU A 240 -11.78 23.51 5.40
C GLU A 240 -10.36 23.00 5.68
N PRO A 241 -9.33 23.87 5.60
CA PRO A 241 -7.92 23.46 5.70
C PRO A 241 -7.50 22.98 7.09
#